data_AF-A0A1T4JRC0-F1
#
_entry.id   AF-A0A1T4JRC0-F1
#
_cell.length_a   1.000
_cell.length_b   1.000
_cell.length_c   1.000
_cell.angle_alpha   90.00
_cell.angle_beta   90.00
_cell.angle_gamma   90.00
#
_symmetry.space_group_name_H-M   'P 1'
#
loop_
_entity.id
_entity.type
_entity.pdbx_description
1 polymer ?
#
loop_
_entity_poly.entity_id
_entity_poly.type
_entity_poly.pdbx_seq_one_letter_code
_entity_poly.pdbx_strand_id
1 'polypeptide(L)'
;MSKRSFGRLAEVLGGLGLFALLAACSSNAKEVAFTTPGWYLEKPRLISIWGPQLFGGPFTYDQCEAERMKLPQTTSDEMLCVNELVKPGKYGPY
;
A
#
# COMPACT_ATOMS: atom_id res chain seq x y z
N MET A 1 -6.35 2.48 55.24
CA MET A 1 -6.34 2.89 53.82
C MET A 1 -6.70 1.70 52.94
N SER A 2 -7.81 1.81 52.20
CA SER A 2 -8.45 0.72 51.45
C SER A 2 -7.77 0.47 50.10
N LYS A 3 -7.08 -0.66 49.94
CA LYS A 3 -6.39 -1.11 48.72
C LYS A 3 -7.35 -1.75 47.70
N ARG A 4 -8.50 -1.13 47.39
CA ARG A 4 -9.50 -1.72 46.48
C ARG A 4 -9.79 -0.93 45.20
N SER A 5 -9.14 0.23 45.00
CA SER A 5 -9.49 1.13 43.88
C SER A 5 -8.64 0.99 42.62
N PHE A 6 -7.42 0.45 42.71
CA PHE A 6 -6.45 0.50 41.58
C PHE A 6 -6.60 -0.61 40.53
N GLY A 7 -7.37 -1.67 40.80
CA GLY A 7 -7.51 -2.81 39.87
C GLY A 7 -8.31 -2.49 38.61
N ARG A 8 -9.27 -1.55 38.68
CA ARG A 8 -10.17 -1.23 37.55
C ARG A 8 -9.58 -0.25 36.52
N LEU A 9 -8.53 0.48 36.89
CA LEU A 9 -7.85 1.42 35.99
C LEU A 9 -6.90 0.71 35.01
N ALA A 10 -6.34 -0.42 35.41
CA ALA A 10 -5.40 -1.18 34.59
C ALA A 10 -6.08 -1.86 33.38
N GLU A 11 -7.33 -2.32 33.54
CA GLU A 11 -8.06 -2.99 32.45
C GLU A 11 -8.52 -2.02 31.35
N VAL A 12 -8.84 -0.77 31.70
CA VAL A 12 -9.27 0.24 30.72
C VAL A 12 -8.08 0.77 29.90
N LEU A 13 -6.89 0.88 30.52
CA LEU A 13 -5.67 1.34 29.84
C LEU A 13 -5.09 0.29 28.88
N GLY A 14 -5.28 -1.00 29.15
CA GLY A 14 -4.83 -2.08 28.26
C GLY A 14 -5.59 -2.11 26.91
N GLY A 15 -6.87 -1.71 26.91
CA GLY A 15 -7.70 -1.71 25.70
C GLY A 15 -7.38 -0.58 24.71
N LEU A 16 -6.96 0.60 25.20
CA LEU A 16 -6.63 1.73 24.31
C LEU A 16 -5.31 1.54 23.55
N GLY A 17 -4.37 0.73 24.08
CA GLY A 17 -3.07 0.50 23.44
C GLY A 17 -3.17 -0.28 22.13
N LEU A 18 -4.10 -1.24 22.02
CA LEU A 18 -4.25 -2.04 20.80
C LEU A 18 -4.84 -1.24 19.63
N PHE A 19 -5.75 -0.29 19.88
CA PHE A 19 -6.33 0.54 18.81
C PHE A 19 -5.33 1.55 18.23
N ALA A 20 -4.38 2.03 19.04
CA ALA A 20 -3.34 2.95 18.56
C ALA A 20 -2.36 2.29 17.57
N LEU A 21 -2.13 0.98 17.69
CA LEU A 21 -1.24 0.24 16.79
C LEU A 21 -1.86 -0.02 15.40
N LEU A 22 -3.19 -0.14 15.29
CA LEU A 22 -3.85 -0.32 13.98
C LEU A 22 -3.91 0.97 13.16
N ALA A 23 -3.87 2.14 13.80
CA ALA A 23 -3.92 3.43 13.09
C ALA A 23 -2.61 3.81 12.39
N ALA A 24 -1.50 3.10 12.67
CA ALA A 24 -0.20 3.35 12.05
C ALA A 24 -0.03 2.67 10.67
N CYS A 25 -0.98 1.84 10.23
CA CYS A 25 -0.93 1.21 8.91
C CYS A 25 -1.53 2.14 7.84
N SER A 26 -1.03 3.38 7.75
CA SER A 26 -1.42 4.31 6.70
C SER A 26 -0.46 4.15 5.52
N SER A 27 -0.85 3.28 4.60
CA SER A 27 -0.14 3.03 3.34
C SER A 27 -0.11 4.33 2.53
N ASN A 28 1.03 5.02 2.52
CA ASN A 28 1.31 6.17 1.66
C ASN A 28 1.53 5.70 0.20
N ALA A 29 0.62 4.89 -0.34
CA ALA A 29 0.62 4.62 -1.76
C ALA A 29 0.20 5.94 -2.43
N LYS A 30 1.16 6.67 -3.00
CA LYS A 30 0.85 7.71 -3.98
C LYS A 30 0.07 6.99 -5.08
N GLU A 31 -1.25 7.18 -5.13
CA GLU A 31 -2.04 6.76 -6.27
C GLU A 31 -1.54 7.52 -7.50
N VAL A 32 -0.58 6.92 -8.19
CA VAL A 32 -0.19 7.39 -9.52
C VAL A 32 -1.29 6.90 -10.44
N ALA A 33 -2.06 7.79 -11.06
CA ALA A 33 -3.04 7.37 -12.06
C ALA A 33 -2.31 7.00 -13.35
N PHE A 34 -2.81 5.98 -14.05
CA PHE A 34 -2.45 5.76 -15.45
C PHE A 34 -2.76 7.06 -16.23
N THR A 35 -1.78 7.61 -16.94
CA THR A 35 -1.95 8.89 -17.65
C THR A 35 -1.61 8.78 -19.13
N THR A 36 -0.67 7.90 -19.46
CA THR A 36 -0.19 7.63 -20.82
C THR A 36 0.16 6.15 -20.99
N PRO A 37 0.30 5.63 -22.22
CA PRO A 37 0.86 4.30 -22.43
C PRO A 37 2.30 4.19 -21.91
N GLY A 38 2.71 3.01 -21.43
CA GLY A 38 4.07 2.75 -20.93
C GLY A 38 4.13 1.62 -19.90
N TRP A 39 5.33 1.40 -19.34
CA TRP A 39 5.50 0.45 -18.24
C TRP A 39 5.20 1.11 -16.90
N TYR A 40 4.44 0.41 -16.07
CA TYR A 40 4.01 0.88 -14.76
C TYR A 40 4.35 -0.15 -13.70
N LEU A 41 4.77 0.36 -12.54
CA LEU A 41 5.00 -0.46 -11.36
C LEU A 41 3.67 -0.58 -10.60
N GLU A 42 3.09 -1.78 -10.60
CA GLU A 42 1.76 -2.06 -10.07
C GLU A 42 1.79 -3.18 -9.04
N LYS A 43 1.00 -3.04 -7.97
CA LYS A 43 0.61 -4.14 -7.09
C LYS A 43 -0.67 -4.78 -7.64
N PRO A 44 -0.63 -6.01 -8.15
CA PRO A 44 -1.78 -6.66 -8.79
C PRO A 44 -2.92 -6.91 -7.80
N ARG A 45 -4.16 -6.92 -8.31
CA ARG A 45 -5.40 -7.16 -7.54
C ARG A 45 -5.38 -8.45 -6.72
N LEU A 46 -4.67 -9.48 -7.18
CA LEU A 46 -4.57 -10.76 -6.47
C LEU A 46 -3.98 -10.60 -5.05
N ILE A 47 -3.24 -9.51 -4.82
CA ILE A 47 -2.56 -9.21 -3.56
C ILE A 47 -3.19 -7.99 -2.86
N SER A 48 -4.08 -7.25 -3.53
CA SER A 48 -4.67 -5.99 -3.02
C SER A 48 -6.20 -6.05 -2.98
N ILE A 49 -6.77 -5.88 -1.77
CA ILE A 49 -8.22 -5.81 -1.53
C ILE A 49 -8.88 -4.63 -2.26
N TRP A 50 -8.12 -3.57 -2.53
CA TRP A 50 -8.63 -2.29 -3.06
C TRP A 50 -8.51 -2.16 -4.58
N GLY A 51 -8.07 -3.22 -5.27
CA GLY A 51 -7.77 -3.17 -6.69
C GLY A 51 -6.28 -2.93 -6.97
N PRO A 52 -5.91 -2.74 -8.25
CA PRO A 52 -4.53 -2.64 -8.67
C PRO A 52 -4.00 -1.28 -8.26
N GLN A 53 -2.95 -1.27 -7.43
CA GLN A 53 -2.36 -0.02 -6.95
C GLN A 53 -1.12 0.30 -7.75
N LEU A 54 -1.07 1.52 -8.26
CA LEU A 54 0.07 2.02 -9.00
C LEU A 54 1.03 2.76 -8.10
N PHE A 55 2.31 2.46 -8.28
CA PHE A 55 3.41 3.04 -7.50
C PHE A 55 4.25 4.01 -8.33
N GLY A 56 4.25 3.87 -9.65
CA GLY A 56 4.99 4.77 -10.53
C GLY A 56 4.89 4.42 -12.01
N GLY A 57 5.24 5.39 -12.85
CA GLY A 57 5.29 5.31 -14.31
C GLY A 57 4.78 6.60 -14.95
N PRO A 58 4.82 6.71 -16.30
CA PRO A 58 5.29 5.72 -17.25
C PRO A 58 6.82 5.58 -17.25
N PHE A 59 7.32 4.35 -17.37
CA PHE A 59 8.72 3.99 -17.44
C PHE A 59 9.03 3.19 -18.71
N THR A 60 10.32 2.93 -18.97
CA THR A 60 10.75 1.76 -19.75
C THR A 60 10.76 0.51 -18.87
N TYR A 61 10.81 -0.68 -19.47
CA TYR A 61 10.88 -1.94 -18.73
C TYR A 61 12.04 -1.96 -17.71
N ASP A 62 13.25 -1.61 -18.16
CA ASP A 62 14.44 -1.63 -17.31
C ASP A 62 14.35 -0.63 -16.14
N GLN A 63 13.74 0.53 -16.38
CA GLN A 63 13.50 1.52 -15.34
C GLN A 63 12.48 1.01 -14.33
N CYS A 64 11.41 0.37 -14.78
CA CYS A 64 10.40 -0.19 -13.90
C CYS A 64 11.01 -1.28 -12.98
N GLU A 65 11.80 -2.20 -13.53
CA GLU A 65 12.50 -3.21 -12.73
C GLU A 65 13.52 -2.57 -11.77
N ALA A 66 14.22 -1.52 -12.19
CA ALA A 66 15.12 -0.78 -11.31
C ALA A 66 14.38 -0.11 -10.15
N GLU A 67 13.19 0.48 -10.37
CA GLU A 67 12.35 1.03 -9.30
C GLU A 67 11.81 -0.07 -8.38
N ARG A 68 11.41 -1.22 -8.92
CA ARG A 68 10.97 -2.38 -8.14
C ARG A 68 12.06 -2.86 -7.19
N MET A 69 13.30 -2.92 -7.66
CA MET A 69 14.46 -3.37 -6.89
C MET A 69 14.92 -2.36 -5.81
N LYS A 70 14.46 -1.10 -5.86
CA LYS A 70 14.71 -0.12 -4.79
C LYS A 70 13.79 -0.32 -3.58
N LEU A 71 12.68 -1.02 -3.76
CA LEU A 71 11.73 -1.30 -2.69
C LEU A 71 12.27 -2.43 -1.79
N PRO A 72 11.80 -2.51 -0.53
CA PRO A 72 12.07 -3.66 0.32
C PRO A 72 11.66 -4.97 -0.37
N GLN A 73 12.41 -6.05 -0.17
CA GLN A 73 12.16 -7.36 -0.80
C GLN A 73 10.70 -7.82 -0.68
N THR A 74 10.12 -7.68 0.51
CA THR A 74 8.73 -8.03 0.80
C THR A 74 7.73 -7.26 -0.05
N THR A 75 8.05 -6.00 -0.38
CA THR A 75 7.22 -5.16 -1.23
C THR A 75 7.51 -5.44 -2.70
N SER A 76 8.78 -5.61 -3.09
CA SER A 76 9.18 -5.87 -4.48
C SER A 76 8.62 -7.17 -5.06
N ASP A 77 8.43 -8.17 -4.20
CA ASP A 77 7.89 -9.49 -4.58
C ASP A 77 6.38 -9.43 -4.84
N GLU A 78 5.70 -8.45 -4.25
CA GLU A 78 4.29 -8.18 -4.46
C GLU A 78 4.03 -7.19 -5.61
N MET A 79 5.07 -6.69 -6.27
CA MET A 79 4.96 -5.70 -7.35
C MET A 79 5.31 -6.33 -8.69
N LEU A 80 4.63 -5.88 -9.74
CA LEU A 80 4.86 -6.29 -11.12
C LEU A 80 5.04 -5.07 -12.01
N CYS A 81 5.91 -5.21 -13.00
CA CYS A 81 6.00 -4.27 -14.10
C CYS A 81 5.01 -4.66 -15.19
N VAL A 82 3.97 -3.84 -15.35
CA VAL A 82 2.86 -4.07 -16.30
C VAL A 82 2.97 -3.07 -17.43
N ASN A 83 2.86 -3.54 -18.67
CA ASN A 83 2.88 -2.68 -19.86
C ASN A 83 1.46 -2.29 -20.23
N GLU A 84 1.13 -1.02 -20.06
CA GLU A 84 -0.13 -0.46 -20.53
C GLU A 84 0.01 0.11 -21.94
N LEU A 85 -0.63 -0.56 -22.90
CA LEU A 85 -0.54 -0.22 -24.32
C LEU A 85 -1.48 0.92 -24.71
N VAL A 86 -2.50 1.19 -23.91
CA VAL A 86 -3.53 2.19 -24.20
C VAL A 86 -3.63 3.20 -23.07
N LYS A 87 -3.99 4.44 -23.44
CA LYS A 87 -4.35 5.43 -22.44
C LYS A 87 -5.61 4.92 -21.71
N PRO A 88 -5.66 4.99 -20.37
CA PRO A 88 -6.86 4.59 -19.64
C PRO A 88 -8.07 5.42 -20.06
N GLY A 89 -9.23 4.79 -20.03
CA GLY A 89 -10.51 5.49 -20.20
C GLY A 89 -10.79 6.43 -19.02
N LYS A 90 -11.91 7.16 -19.11
CA LYS A 90 -12.37 8.09 -18.05
C LYS A 90 -12.48 7.42 -16.67
N TYR A 91 -12.64 6.11 -16.63
CA TYR A 91 -12.85 5.31 -15.42
C TYR A 91 -11.62 4.48 -15.02
N GLY A 92 -10.50 4.59 -15.75
CA GLY A 92 -9.29 3.78 -15.54
C GLY A 92 -9.00 2.85 -16.73
N PRO A 93 -7.96 1.99 -16.61
CA PRO A 93 -7.62 1.01 -17.64
C PRO A 93 -8.60 -0.19 -17.70
N TYR A 94 -9.49 -0.34 -16.71
CA TYR A 94 -10.49 -1.40 -16.62
C TYR A 94 -11.87 -0.83 -16.31
#